data_AF-A0A1Y3BGM9-F1
#
_entry.id   AF-A0A1Y3BGM9-F1
#
_cell.length_a   1.000
_cell.length_b   1.000
_cell.length_c   1.000
_cell.angle_alpha   90.00
_cell.angle_beta   90.00
_cell.angle_gamma   90.00
#
_symmetry.space_group_name_H-M   'P 1'
#
loop_
_entity.id
_entity.type
_entity.pdbx_description
1 polymer ?
#
loop_
_entity_poly.entity_id
_entity_poly.type
_entity_poly.pdbx_seq_one_letter_code
_entity_poly.pdbx_strand_id
1 'polypeptide(L)'
;MNGEPLPADHGYPIRLIAPGIVGARNVKWLGRIVLSDHESTSHWQRNDYKSFPSDKNFATPEEFSRAYAIQEMPIQSAICS
;
A
#
# COMPACT_ATOMS: atom_id res chain seq x y z
N MET A 1 6.64 15.48 -10.71
CA MET A 1 6.73 15.48 -9.24
C MET A 1 7.78 16.52 -8.86
N ASN A 2 7.55 17.34 -7.83
CA ASN A 2 8.41 18.48 -7.47
C ASN A 2 8.53 19.54 -8.59
N GLY A 3 7.40 19.99 -9.13
CA GLY A 3 7.36 20.99 -10.22
C GLY A 3 7.44 20.40 -11.63
N GLU A 4 8.04 19.22 -11.80
CA GLU A 4 8.18 18.56 -13.10
C GLU A 4 7.02 17.60 -13.43
N PRO A 5 6.91 17.07 -14.66
CA PRO A 5 6.12 15.87 -14.93
C PRO A 5 6.53 14.67 -14.05
N LEU A 6 5.66 13.66 -13.91
CA LEU A 6 6.04 12.42 -13.21
C LEU A 6 7.10 11.66 -14.03
N PRO A 7 8.23 11.23 -13.45
CA PRO A 7 9.08 10.25 -14.10
C PRO A 7 8.35 8.90 -14.24
N ALA A 8 8.76 8.08 -15.22
CA ALA A 8 8.16 6.75 -15.45
C ALA A 8 8.19 5.87 -14.20
N ASP A 9 9.31 5.84 -13.47
CA ASP A 9 9.47 5.08 -12.23
C ASP A 9 8.53 5.54 -11.10
N HIS A 10 8.09 6.80 -11.14
CA HIS A 10 7.16 7.36 -10.18
C HIS A 10 5.71 7.30 -10.65
N GLY A 11 5.41 6.71 -11.81
CA GLY A 11 4.06 6.41 -12.26
C GLY A 11 3.50 7.32 -13.34
N TYR A 12 4.33 7.85 -14.24
CA TYR A 12 3.84 8.57 -15.43
C TYR A 12 2.79 7.76 -16.21
N PRO A 13 1.70 8.36 -16.74
CA PRO A 13 1.38 9.79 -16.67
C PRO A 13 0.70 10.19 -15.36
N ILE A 14 0.06 9.25 -14.67
CA ILE A 14 -0.82 9.52 -13.53
C ILE A 14 -0.60 8.46 -12.44
N ARG A 15 -0.60 8.91 -11.19
CA ARG A 15 -0.60 8.05 -10.00
C ARG A 15 -1.60 8.54 -8.96
N LEU A 16 -1.98 7.66 -8.04
CA LEU A 16 -2.64 8.05 -6.80
C LEU A 16 -1.62 8.55 -5.76
N ILE A 17 -1.99 9.59 -5.02
CA ILE A 17 -1.31 10.03 -3.79
C ILE A 17 -2.32 10.11 -2.65
N ALA A 18 -2.09 9.32 -1.59
CA ALA A 18 -2.88 9.28 -0.37
C ALA A 18 -1.93 9.62 0.81
N PRO A 19 -1.87 10.90 1.24
CA PRO A 19 -0.99 11.32 2.32
C PRO A 19 -1.29 10.60 3.64
N GLY A 20 -0.23 10.25 4.39
CA GLY A 20 -0.36 9.50 5.66
C GLY A 20 -0.57 7.99 5.49
N ILE A 21 -0.82 7.51 4.27
CA ILE A 21 -1.05 6.10 3.96
C ILE A 21 0.23 5.44 3.41
N VAL A 22 0.43 4.16 3.77
CA VAL A 22 1.56 3.34 3.31
C VAL A 22 1.75 3.40 1.79
N GLY A 23 3.00 3.43 1.35
CA GLY A 23 3.39 3.61 -0.05
C GLY A 23 2.70 2.63 -1.01
N ALA A 24 2.39 1.41 -0.56
CA ALA A 24 1.70 0.38 -1.35
C ALA A 24 0.34 0.83 -1.91
N ARG A 25 -0.35 1.76 -1.23
CA ARG A 25 -1.67 2.27 -1.69
C ARG A 25 -1.55 3.40 -2.70
N ASN A 26 -0.37 3.97 -2.88
CA ASN A 26 -0.12 5.07 -3.81
C ASN A 26 0.13 4.52 -5.22
N VAL A 27 -0.88 3.89 -5.82
CA VAL A 27 -0.82 3.16 -7.10
C VAL A 27 -0.21 4.03 -8.20
N LYS A 28 0.88 3.54 -8.80
CA LYS A 28 1.56 4.13 -9.98
C LYS A 28 0.90 3.61 -11.27
N TRP A 29 1.05 4.36 -12.37
CA TRP A 29 0.54 3.98 -13.69
C TRP A 29 -0.98 3.70 -13.65
N LEU A 30 -1.73 4.65 -13.08
CA LEU A 30 -3.13 4.47 -12.76
C LEU A 30 -3.98 4.22 -14.02
N GLY A 31 -4.50 3.01 -14.17
CA GLY A 31 -5.32 2.62 -15.33
C GLY A 31 -6.84 2.66 -15.10
N ARG A 32 -7.30 2.51 -13.85
CA ARG A 32 -8.74 2.44 -13.53
C ARG A 32 -9.03 2.85 -12.09
N ILE A 33 -10.12 3.57 -11.90
CA ILE A 33 -10.72 3.88 -10.59
C ILE A 33 -12.11 3.24 -10.55
N VAL A 34 -12.42 2.52 -9.48
CA VAL A 34 -13.71 1.85 -9.29
C VAL A 34 -14.22 2.17 -7.89
N LEU A 35 -15.45 2.66 -7.80
CA LEU A 35 -16.18 2.77 -6.55
C LEU A 35 -16.75 1.40 -6.17
N SER A 36 -16.58 1.00 -4.93
CA SER A 36 -16.93 -0.34 -4.45
C SER A 36 -17.26 -0.28 -2.97
N ASP A 37 -18.27 -1.03 -2.54
CA ASP A 37 -18.62 -1.23 -1.12
C ASP A 37 -17.66 -2.21 -0.41
N HIS A 38 -16.71 -2.77 -1.15
CA HIS A 38 -15.71 -3.71 -0.66
C HIS A 38 -14.29 -3.28 -1.06
N GLU A 39 -13.31 -3.67 -0.23
CA GLU A 39 -11.89 -3.47 -0.51
C GLU A 39 -11.46 -4.14 -1.84
N SER A 40 -10.37 -3.63 -2.42
CA SER A 40 -9.75 -4.24 -3.60
C SER A 40 -9.47 -5.73 -3.37
N THR A 41 -9.84 -6.56 -4.34
CA THR A 41 -9.57 -8.00 -4.33
C THR A 41 -8.17 -8.36 -4.81
N SER A 42 -7.32 -7.37 -5.12
CA SER A 42 -5.96 -7.60 -5.56
C SER A 42 -5.13 -8.33 -4.50
N HIS A 43 -4.17 -9.15 -4.96
CA HIS A 43 -3.28 -9.89 -4.08
C HIS A 43 -2.60 -8.98 -3.04
N TRP A 44 -2.10 -7.82 -3.46
CA TRP A 44 -1.43 -6.86 -2.57
C TRP A 44 -2.33 -6.19 -1.51
N GLN A 45 -3.66 -6.21 -1.69
CA GLN A 45 -4.60 -5.71 -0.67
C GLN A 45 -5.02 -6.84 0.28
N ARG A 46 -5.20 -8.06 -0.25
CA ARG A 46 -5.80 -9.18 0.52
C ARG A 46 -4.76 -10.05 1.23
N ASN A 47 -3.61 -10.28 0.59
CA ASN A 47 -2.63 -11.30 0.99
C ASN A 47 -1.21 -10.72 1.19
N ASP A 48 -1.08 -9.40 1.25
CA ASP A 48 0.18 -8.72 1.53
C ASP A 48 -0.10 -7.42 2.30
N TYR A 49 0.94 -6.75 2.78
CA TYR A 49 0.86 -5.50 3.53
C TYR A 49 -0.12 -5.57 4.70
N LYS A 50 0.00 -6.64 5.49
CA LYS A 50 -0.68 -6.85 6.77
C LYS A 50 0.35 -7.22 7.83
N SER A 51 0.10 -6.85 9.08
CA SER A 51 1.00 -7.13 10.20
C SER A 51 0.55 -8.35 10.98
N PHE A 52 1.49 -9.18 11.37
CA PHE A 52 1.27 -10.38 12.17
C PHE A 52 2.19 -10.39 13.40
N PRO A 53 1.83 -11.13 14.47
CA PRO A 53 2.68 -11.32 15.64
C PRO A 53 4.04 -11.95 15.29
N SER A 54 5.06 -11.68 16.11
CA SER A 54 6.46 -12.06 15.84
C SER A 54 6.75 -13.56 15.96
N ASP A 55 5.87 -14.34 16.57
CA ASP A 55 5.98 -15.79 16.66
C ASP A 55 5.54 -16.51 15.37
N LYS A 56 5.10 -15.77 14.35
CA LYS A 56 4.65 -16.29 13.06
C LYS A 56 5.75 -16.20 12.00
N ASN A 57 6.09 -17.34 11.41
CA ASN A 57 6.97 -17.40 10.24
C ASN A 57 6.21 -17.17 8.92
N PHE A 58 5.00 -17.72 8.81
CA PHE A 58 4.13 -17.58 7.62
C PHE A 58 2.67 -17.47 8.07
N ALA A 59 1.93 -16.54 7.46
CA ALA A 59 0.50 -16.39 7.69
C ALA A 59 -0.30 -17.26 6.72
N THR A 60 -1.32 -17.94 7.25
CA THR A 60 -2.28 -18.72 6.48
C THR A 60 -3.29 -17.81 5.75
N PRO A 61 -3.98 -18.31 4.71
CA PRO A 61 -5.03 -17.54 4.04
C PRO A 61 -6.13 -17.03 4.98
N GLU A 62 -6.46 -17.81 6.01
CA GLU A 62 -7.49 -17.41 6.98
C GLU A 62 -7.00 -16.35 7.97
N GLU A 63 -5.71 -16.33 8.30
CA GLU A 63 -5.14 -15.23 9.09
C GLU A 63 -5.10 -13.94 8.27
N PHE A 64 -4.75 -14.01 6.98
CA PHE A 64 -4.82 -12.87 6.07
C PHE A 64 -6.25 -12.31 5.95
N SER A 65 -7.28 -13.16 5.93
CA SER A 65 -8.66 -12.68 5.82
C SER A 65 -9.14 -11.90 7.06
N ARG A 66 -8.55 -12.20 8.24
CA ARG A 66 -8.89 -11.56 9.52
C ARG A 66 -8.05 -10.33 9.84
N ALA A 67 -6.82 -10.25 9.34
CA ALA A 67 -5.95 -9.11 9.54
C ALA A 67 -6.43 -7.90 8.71
N TYR A 68 -6.28 -6.69 9.26
CA TYR A 68 -6.54 -5.47 8.52
C TYR A 68 -5.38 -5.14 7.57
N ALA A 69 -5.71 -4.64 6.39
CA ALA A 69 -4.71 -4.08 5.48
C ALA A 69 -4.08 -2.83 6.10
N ILE A 70 -2.74 -2.72 6.05
CA ILE A 70 -2.05 -1.53 6.53
C ILE A 70 -2.52 -0.33 5.69
N GLN A 71 -2.95 0.72 6.39
CA GLN A 71 -3.32 2.01 5.83
C GLN A 71 -2.35 3.06 6.38
N GLU A 72 -2.68 3.67 7.51
CA GLU A 72 -1.77 4.57 8.22
C GLU A 72 -0.53 3.83 8.76
N MET A 73 0.61 4.52 8.76
CA MET A 73 1.86 3.99 9.28
C MET A 73 2.16 4.52 10.69
N PRO A 74 2.75 3.70 11.58
CA PRO A 74 3.21 4.19 12.87
C PRO A 74 4.36 5.20 12.71
N ILE A 75 4.67 5.90 13.80
CA ILE A 75 5.81 6.81 13.88
C ILE A 75 7.10 6.08 13.49
N GLN A 76 7.94 6.74 12.68
CA GLN A 76 9.22 6.20 12.23
C GLN A 76 10.35 7.23 12.31
N SER A 77 11.56 6.79 12.64
CA SER A 77 12.78 7.62 12.70
C SER A 77 14.05 6.82 12.35
N ALA A 78 15.08 7.47 11.82
CA ALA A 78 16.39 6.87 11.53
C ALA A 78 17.54 7.91 11.68
N ILE A 79 18.76 7.46 12.00
CA ILE A 79 19.98 8.29 12.01
C ILE A 79 20.64 8.16 10.63
N CYS A 80 20.92 9.29 9.97
CA CYS A 80 21.37 9.34 8.57
C CYS A 80 22.64 10.17 8.32
N SER A 81 23.28 10.66 9.37
CA SER A 81 24.53 11.44 9.33
C SER A 81 25.76 10.57 9.50
#